data_AF-A0A7Y0PW48-F1
#
_entry.id   AF-A0A7Y0PW48-F1
#
_cell.length_a   1.000
_cell.length_b   1.000
_cell.length_c   1.000
_cell.angle_alpha   90.00
_cell.angle_beta   90.00
_cell.angle_gamma   90.00
#
_symmetry.space_group_name_H-M   'P 1'
#
loop_
_entity.id
_entity.type
_entity.pdbx_description
1 polymer ?
#
loop_
_entity_poly.entity_id
_entity_poly.type
_entity_poly.pdbx_seq_one_letter_code
_entity_poly.pdbx_strand_id
1 'polypeptide(L)'
;MSDAISAIDDQLSQRFIALDPSGYFLIRVDASAAELVVEHYLNDIDERGRATDPVTGDVLACRGGTLSPATVYRGRTAKQLGIQLTEGQGPYPLSKLDHALYLGRELQRAESCLFSGTPYVQD
;
A
#
# COMPACT_ATOMS: atom_id res chain seq x y z
N MET A 1 -10.52 -8.92 -24.47
CA MET A 1 -9.88 -9.91 -23.56
C MET A 1 -9.24 -9.17 -22.39
N SER A 2 -8.40 -8.16 -22.66
CA SER A 2 -8.01 -7.10 -21.69
C SER A 2 -9.19 -6.57 -20.87
N ASP A 3 -10.23 -6.07 -21.55
CA ASP A 3 -11.34 -5.36 -20.88
C ASP A 3 -12.20 -6.27 -19.99
N ALA A 4 -12.27 -7.57 -20.31
CA ALA A 4 -12.98 -8.55 -19.50
C ALA A 4 -12.21 -8.90 -18.22
N ILE A 5 -10.88 -8.86 -18.27
CA ILE A 5 -10.02 -9.08 -17.09
C ILE A 5 -10.09 -7.86 -16.17
N SER A 6 -9.96 -6.64 -16.71
CA SER A 6 -10.09 -5.41 -15.94
C SER A 6 -11.45 -5.30 -15.25
N ALA A 7 -12.55 -5.68 -15.91
CA ALA A 7 -13.87 -5.67 -15.27
C ALA A 7 -13.98 -6.64 -14.07
N ILE A 8 -13.27 -7.77 -14.10
CA ILE A 8 -13.22 -8.70 -12.97
C ILE A 8 -12.46 -8.05 -11.80
N ASP A 9 -11.30 -7.47 -12.07
CA ASP A 9 -10.49 -6.81 -11.04
C ASP A 9 -11.26 -5.63 -10.42
N ASP A 10 -11.87 -4.75 -11.24
CA ASP A 10 -12.67 -3.61 -10.78
C ASP A 10 -13.83 -4.06 -9.87
N GLN A 11 -14.53 -5.13 -10.24
CA GLN A 11 -15.60 -5.70 -9.42
C GLN A 11 -15.06 -6.23 -8.10
N LEU A 12 -13.92 -6.93 -8.12
CA LEU A 12 -13.31 -7.49 -6.92
C LEU A 12 -12.81 -6.37 -6.00
N SER A 13 -12.32 -5.24 -6.52
CA SER A 13 -11.84 -4.10 -5.72
C SER A 13 -12.93 -3.42 -4.90
N GLN A 14 -14.22 -3.59 -5.24
CA GLN A 14 -15.35 -3.06 -4.46
C GLN A 14 -15.70 -3.89 -3.21
N ARG A 15 -15.03 -5.02 -2.98
CA ARG A 15 -15.32 -5.90 -1.84
C ARG A 15 -14.90 -5.28 -0.52
N PHE A 16 -15.51 -5.72 0.57
CA PHE A 16 -15.05 -5.41 1.91
C PHE A 16 -13.65 -6.01 2.17
N ILE A 17 -12.76 -5.21 2.75
CA ILE A 17 -11.42 -5.64 3.20
C ILE A 17 -11.27 -5.24 4.66
N ALA A 18 -10.92 -6.21 5.51
CA ALA A 18 -10.59 -5.93 6.90
C ALA A 18 -9.24 -5.22 6.97
N LEU A 19 -9.11 -4.21 7.83
CA LEU A 19 -7.87 -3.46 8.00
C LEU A 19 -6.75 -4.32 8.59
N ASP A 20 -5.51 -4.05 8.18
CA ASP A 20 -4.32 -4.59 8.84
C ASP A 20 -4.01 -3.74 10.08
N PRO A 21 -3.94 -4.33 11.29
CA PRO A 21 -3.55 -3.62 12.51
C PRO A 21 -2.17 -2.96 12.47
N SER A 22 -1.31 -3.38 11.54
CA SER A 22 0.03 -2.80 11.40
C SER A 22 0.04 -1.52 10.56
N GLY A 23 -1.11 -1.11 10.00
CA GLY A 23 -1.20 0.08 9.16
C GLY A 23 -1.63 -0.19 7.72
N TYR A 24 -1.41 0.79 6.86
CA TYR A 24 -1.66 0.71 5.42
C TYR A 24 -0.51 1.34 4.65
N PHE A 25 -0.48 1.09 3.33
CA PHE A 25 0.60 1.52 2.45
C PHE A 25 0.08 2.36 1.30
N LEU A 26 0.82 3.42 0.97
CA LEU A 26 0.65 4.17 -0.27
C LEU A 26 1.91 3.99 -1.12
N ILE A 27 1.73 3.68 -2.40
CA ILE A 27 2.81 3.45 -3.36
C ILE A 27 2.81 4.58 -4.38
N ARG A 28 4.01 5.06 -4.71
CA ARG A 28 4.22 6.02 -5.80
C ARG A 28 5.44 5.66 -6.62
N VAL A 29 5.40 6.03 -7.90
CA VAL A 29 6.50 5.87 -8.84
C VAL A 29 7.23 7.20 -8.97
N ASP A 30 8.51 7.24 -8.60
CA ASP A 30 9.41 8.38 -8.79
C ASP A 30 10.24 8.16 -10.05
N ALA A 31 9.69 8.60 -11.19
CA ALA A 31 10.33 8.45 -12.50
C ALA A 31 11.67 9.21 -12.58
N SER A 32 11.82 10.30 -11.81
CA SER A 32 13.05 11.11 -11.82
C SER A 32 14.22 10.40 -11.15
N ALA A 33 13.95 9.68 -10.06
CA ALA A 33 14.94 8.88 -9.34
C ALA A 33 15.06 7.44 -9.89
N ALA A 34 14.17 7.02 -10.79
CA ALA A 34 13.99 5.64 -11.22
C ALA A 34 13.73 4.68 -10.05
N GLU A 35 12.84 5.10 -9.14
CA GLU A 35 12.52 4.38 -7.90
C GLU A 35 11.02 4.22 -7.69
N LEU A 36 10.66 3.14 -6.99
CA LEU A 36 9.39 2.97 -6.31
C LEU A 36 9.54 3.51 -4.89
N VAL A 37 8.51 4.20 -4.42
CA VAL A 37 8.44 4.71 -3.05
C VAL A 37 7.20 4.18 -2.37
N VAL A 38 7.39 3.54 -1.23
CA VAL A 38 6.34 2.95 -0.41
C VAL A 38 6.30 3.69 0.91
N GLU A 39 5.18 4.33 1.18
CA GLU A 39 4.90 5.02 2.42
C GLU A 39 4.04 4.13 3.30
N HIS A 40 4.48 3.91 4.54
CA HIS A 40 3.72 3.17 5.54
C HIS A 40 3.09 4.13 6.54
N TYR A 41 1.80 3.96 6.78
CA TYR A 41 1.01 4.76 7.71
C TYR A 41 0.42 3.85 8.78
N LEU A 42 0.64 4.19 10.04
CA LEU A 42 0.01 3.50 11.15
C LEU A 42 -1.46 3.86 11.25
N ASN A 43 -2.28 2.90 11.70
CA ASN A 43 -3.66 3.13 12.08
C ASN A 43 -3.95 2.38 13.37
N ASP A 44 -4.81 2.95 14.20
CA ASP A 44 -5.49 2.20 15.24
C ASP A 44 -6.83 1.72 14.66
N ILE A 45 -7.34 0.60 15.16
CA ILE A 45 -8.63 0.06 14.75
C ILE A 45 -9.58 0.16 15.94
N ASP A 46 -10.65 0.93 15.80
CA ASP A 46 -11.64 1.08 16.87
C ASP A 46 -12.53 -0.17 17.03
N GLU A 47 -13.37 -0.20 18.07
CA GLU A 47 -14.29 -1.32 18.35
C GLU A 47 -15.29 -1.59 17.20
N ARG A 48 -15.43 -0.65 16.26
CA ARG A 48 -16.31 -0.75 15.09
C ARG A 48 -15.55 -1.15 13.82
N GLY A 49 -14.24 -1.44 13.93
CA GLY A 49 -13.39 -1.84 12.82
C GLY A 49 -12.95 -0.68 11.91
N ARG A 50 -13.02 0.57 12.37
CA ARG A 50 -12.64 1.76 11.59
C ARG A 50 -11.20 2.15 11.85
N ALA A 51 -10.53 2.60 10.78
CA ALA A 51 -9.18 3.15 10.89
C ALA A 51 -9.23 4.50 11.60
N THR A 52 -8.45 4.63 12.67
CA THR A 52 -8.31 5.83 13.48
C THR A 52 -6.84 6.24 13.51
N ASP A 53 -6.60 7.54 13.63
CA ASP A 53 -5.25 8.09 13.77
C ASP A 53 -4.71 7.73 15.17
N PRO A 54 -3.55 7.06 15.30
CA PRO A 54 -3.05 6.61 16.60
C PRO A 54 -2.69 7.74 17.58
N VAL A 55 -2.50 8.96 17.08
CA VAL A 55 -2.12 10.12 17.91
C VAL A 55 -3.36 10.85 18.42
N THR A 56 -4.39 10.97 17.57
CA THR A 56 -5.58 11.78 17.85
C THR A 56 -6.82 10.97 18.20
N GLY A 57 -6.88 9.70 17.81
CA GLY A 57 -8.06 8.84 17.94
C GLY A 57 -9.19 9.15 16.94
N ASP A 58 -8.99 10.14 16.06
CA ASP A 58 -9.97 10.55 15.05
C ASP A 58 -10.08 9.48 13.93
N VAL A 59 -11.28 9.29 13.37
CA VAL A 59 -11.46 8.39 12.22
C VAL A 59 -10.77 8.97 10.98
N LEU A 60 -9.86 8.20 10.38
CA LEU A 60 -9.03 8.63 9.24
C LEU A 60 -9.85 9.01 8.00
N ALA A 61 -11.09 8.52 7.87
CA ALA A 61 -12.00 8.89 6.79
C ALA A 61 -12.43 10.38 6.81
N CYS A 62 -12.20 11.10 7.92
CA CYS A 62 -12.80 12.42 8.15
C CYS A 62 -11.86 13.62 7.94
N ARG A 63 -10.58 13.45 7.60
CA ARG A 63 -9.68 14.59 7.32
C ARG A 63 -9.01 14.53 5.97
N GLY A 64 -9.13 15.62 5.21
CA GLY A 64 -8.18 16.03 4.16
C GLY A 64 -6.90 16.65 4.74
N GLY A 65 -6.37 16.10 5.84
CA GLY A 65 -5.15 16.56 6.48
C GLY A 65 -3.93 15.83 5.93
N THR A 66 -2.77 16.50 5.89
CA THR A 66 -1.51 15.88 5.49
C THR A 66 -1.02 14.95 6.60
N LEU A 67 -1.34 13.66 6.50
CA LEU A 67 -0.73 12.63 7.33
C LEU A 67 0.75 12.49 6.93
N SER A 68 1.61 12.31 7.92
CA SER A 68 3.03 11.99 7.67
C SER A 68 3.22 10.47 7.77
N PRO A 69 3.95 9.85 6.83
CA PRO A 69 4.22 8.42 6.90
C PRO A 69 5.10 8.10 8.11
N ALA A 70 4.83 6.97 8.75
CA ALA A 70 5.66 6.46 9.84
C ALA A 70 7.03 5.99 9.33
N THR A 71 7.04 5.35 8.16
CA THR A 71 8.26 4.91 7.47
C THR A 71 8.11 5.08 5.96
N VAL A 72 9.21 5.41 5.28
CA VAL A 72 9.28 5.47 3.82
C VAL A 72 10.35 4.51 3.33
N TYR A 73 9.95 3.57 2.48
CA TYR A 73 10.84 2.61 1.82
C TYR A 73 11.05 3.04 0.38
N ARG A 74 12.28 2.88 -0.12
CA ARG A 74 12.66 3.17 -1.49
C ARG A 74 13.37 1.98 -2.10
N GLY A 75 13.08 1.69 -3.36
CA GLY A 75 13.73 0.62 -4.10
C GLY A 75 13.48 0.73 -5.59
N ARG A 76 14.37 0.13 -6.39
CA ARG A 76 14.26 0.13 -7.85
C ARG A 76 13.42 -1.01 -8.40
N THR A 77 13.18 -2.03 -7.56
CA THR A 77 12.41 -3.21 -7.95
C THR A 77 11.41 -3.59 -6.87
N ALA A 78 10.34 -4.25 -7.29
CA ALA A 78 9.34 -4.82 -6.39
C ALA A 78 9.98 -5.84 -5.44
N LYS A 79 10.93 -6.65 -5.96
CA LYS A 79 11.69 -7.62 -5.15
C LYS A 79 12.51 -6.94 -4.06
N GLN A 80 13.22 -5.86 -4.38
CA GLN A 80 14.03 -5.14 -3.41
C GLN A 80 13.17 -4.59 -2.27
N LEU A 81 12.01 -4.00 -2.58
CA LEU A 81 11.08 -3.52 -1.58
C LEU A 81 10.44 -4.65 -0.77
N GLY A 82 10.05 -5.74 -1.42
CA GLY A 82 9.53 -6.94 -0.75
C GLY A 82 10.47 -7.44 0.34
N ILE A 83 11.76 -7.63 0.00
CA ILE A 83 12.79 -8.05 0.97
C ILE A 83 12.90 -7.05 2.14
N GLN A 84 12.94 -5.74 1.85
CA GLN A 84 13.00 -4.71 2.91
C GLN A 84 11.81 -4.77 3.87
N LEU A 85 10.62 -5.09 3.34
CA LEU A 85 9.37 -5.11 4.09
C LEU A 85 9.19 -6.41 4.89
N THR A 86 9.71 -7.54 4.43
CA THR A 86 9.32 -8.87 4.97
C THR A 86 10.46 -9.76 5.48
N GLU A 87 11.72 -9.50 5.12
CA GLU A 87 12.83 -10.42 5.43
C GLU A 87 13.84 -9.88 6.46
N GLY A 88 13.59 -8.68 7.01
CA GLY A 88 14.42 -8.05 8.05
C GLY A 88 14.13 -8.56 9.47
N GLN A 89 14.82 -7.98 10.46
CA GLN A 89 14.41 -8.15 11.85
C GLN A 89 13.16 -7.30 12.11
N GLY A 90 12.11 -7.93 12.64
CA GLY A 90 10.85 -7.26 12.94
C GLY A 90 10.95 -6.16 14.01
N PRO A 91 9.84 -5.48 14.32
CA PRO A 91 8.48 -5.76 13.86
C PRO A 91 8.27 -5.50 12.37
N TYR A 92 7.47 -6.35 11.70
CA TYR A 92 7.11 -6.14 10.30
C TYR A 92 6.00 -5.09 10.19
N PRO A 93 6.00 -4.25 9.14
CA PRO A 93 4.99 -3.21 8.94
C PRO A 93 3.65 -3.75 8.41
N LEU A 94 3.51 -5.08 8.28
CA LEU A 94 2.28 -5.77 7.89
C LEU A 94 2.07 -7.04 8.73
N SER A 95 0.81 -7.41 8.97
CA SER A 95 0.44 -8.59 9.77
C SER A 95 -0.57 -9.51 9.09
N LYS A 96 -1.19 -9.08 7.99
CA LYS A 96 -2.23 -9.81 7.26
C LYS A 96 -1.73 -10.38 5.94
N LEU A 97 -2.04 -11.65 5.66
CA LEU A 97 -1.58 -12.35 4.45
C LEU A 97 -2.19 -11.80 3.16
N ASP A 98 -3.48 -11.46 3.18
CA ASP A 98 -4.18 -10.85 2.06
C ASP A 98 -3.64 -9.45 1.73
N HIS A 99 -3.22 -8.69 2.75
CA HIS A 99 -2.52 -7.42 2.58
C HIS A 99 -1.12 -7.61 2.00
N ALA A 100 -0.38 -8.62 2.46
CA ALA A 100 0.91 -8.99 1.87
C ALA A 100 0.80 -9.32 0.39
N LEU A 101 -0.23 -10.09 0.01
CA LEU A 101 -0.51 -10.43 -1.38
C LEU A 101 -0.88 -9.20 -2.20
N TYR A 102 -1.75 -8.33 -1.68
CA TYR A 102 -2.11 -7.06 -2.34
C TYR A 102 -0.88 -6.19 -2.58
N LEU A 103 -0.08 -5.96 -1.54
CA LEU A 103 1.14 -5.15 -1.61
C LEU A 103 2.11 -5.71 -2.67
N GLY A 104 2.31 -7.03 -2.70
CA GLY A 104 3.15 -7.67 -3.72
C GLY A 104 2.66 -7.41 -5.16
N ARG A 105 1.34 -7.53 -5.41
CA ARG A 105 0.76 -7.24 -6.73
C ARG A 105 0.97 -5.78 -7.13
N GLU A 106 0.70 -4.86 -6.20
CA GLU A 106 0.84 -3.43 -6.44
C GLU A 106 2.28 -3.02 -6.71
N LEU A 107 3.25 -3.57 -5.95
CA LEU A 107 4.66 -3.34 -6.20
C LEU A 107 5.10 -3.80 -7.60
N GLN A 108 4.64 -4.98 -8.03
CA GLN A 108 4.97 -5.49 -9.35
C GLN A 108 4.34 -4.64 -10.47
N ARG A 109 3.12 -4.14 -10.25
CA ARG A 109 2.45 -3.22 -11.18
C ARG A 109 3.16 -1.87 -11.23
N ALA A 110 3.52 -1.30 -10.09
CA ALA A 110 4.27 -0.05 -10.00
C ALA A 110 5.65 -0.15 -10.67
N GLU A 111 6.35 -1.27 -10.48
CA GLU A 111 7.61 -1.58 -11.18
C GLU A 111 7.42 -1.61 -12.70
N SER A 112 6.37 -2.27 -13.18
CA SER A 112 6.05 -2.31 -14.61
C SER A 112 5.75 -0.91 -15.18
N CYS A 113 4.99 -0.09 -14.45
CA CYS A 113 4.72 1.30 -14.81
C CYS A 113 6.00 2.14 -14.88
N LEU A 114 6.90 1.98 -13.89
CA LEU A 114 8.20 2.66 -13.87
C LEU A 114 9.02 2.31 -15.12
N PHE A 115 9.13 1.03 -15.49
CA PHE A 115 9.91 0.62 -16.65
C PHE A 115 9.28 1.01 -17.99
N SER A 116 7.95 1.02 -18.07
CA SER A 116 7.22 1.40 -19.29
C SER A 116 7.03 2.91 -19.44
N GLY A 117 7.34 3.69 -18.39
CA GLY A 117 7.07 5.13 -18.35
C GLY A 117 5.57 5.46 -18.35
N THR A 118 4.72 4.53 -17.94
CA THR A 118 3.27 4.74 -17.88
C THR A 118 2.82 5.22 -16.49
N PRO A 119 1.69 5.96 -16.39
CA PRO A 119 1.16 6.36 -15.10
C PRO A 119 0.79 5.15 -14.24
N TYR A 120 1.20 5.18 -12.98
CA TYR A 120 0.77 4.22 -11.97
C TYR A 120 -0.36 4.82 -11.13
N VAL A 121 -1.44 4.06 -10.95
CA VAL A 121 -2.51 4.33 -10.01
C VAL A 121 -2.67 3.08 -9.16
N GLN A 122 -2.62 3.24 -7.85
CA GLN A 122 -2.86 2.15 -6.90
C GLN A 122 -4.35 1.76 -6.92
N ASP A 123 -4.64 0.46 -6.80
CA ASP A 123 -5.99 -0.12 -6.83
C ASP A 123 -6.76 0.17 -5.54
#